data_AF-A0A497LHF5-F1
#
_entry.id   AF-A0A497LHF5-F1
#
_cell.length_a   1.000
_cell.length_b   1.000
_cell.length_c   1.000
_cell.angle_alpha   90.00
_cell.angle_beta   90.00
_cell.angle_gamma   90.00
#
_symmetry.space_group_name_H-M   'P 1'
#
loop_
_entity.id
_entity.type
_entity.pdbx_description
1 polymer ?
#
loop_
_entity_poly.entity_id
_entity_poly.type
_entity_poly.pdbx_seq_one_letter_code
_entity_poly.pdbx_strand_id
1 'polypeptide(L)'
;YDIAVLIGREVGIMEEIDMALRLSDVLGVPVDLVDVVVLDKADLDLAFRVVREGIPIYSRDEELRRRFEFRILVEALDMGDLMDIYVSRLRYGGACGRGGGPAGT
;
A
#
# COMPACT_ATOMS: atom_id res chain seq x y z
N TYR A 1 7.72 -7.30 -14.90
CA TYR A 1 8.76 -7.19 -13.86
C TYR A 1 8.34 -6.01 -13.03
N ASP A 2 7.83 -6.27 -11.84
CA ASP A 2 7.29 -5.23 -10.99
C ASP A 2 8.36 -4.93 -9.95
N ILE A 3 8.98 -3.76 -10.05
CA ILE A 3 10.12 -3.35 -9.26
C ILE A 3 9.68 -2.20 -8.37
N ALA A 4 9.60 -2.46 -7.07
CA ALA A 4 9.34 -1.44 -6.08
C ALA A 4 10.65 -0.81 -5.60
N VAL A 5 10.75 0.52 -5.65
CA VAL A 5 11.95 1.25 -5.27
C VAL A 5 11.65 2.24 -4.14
N LEU A 6 12.49 2.19 -3.10
CA LEU A 6 12.49 3.13 -1.99
C LEU A 6 13.72 4.03 -2.11
N ILE A 7 13.51 5.35 -2.26
CA ILE A 7 14.58 6.33 -2.44
C ILE A 7 14.71 7.23 -1.19
N GLY A 8 13.62 7.43 -0.45
CA GLY A 8 13.60 8.29 0.73
C GLY A 8 13.60 9.79 0.40
N ARG A 9 13.22 10.14 -0.85
CA ARG A 9 13.03 11.50 -1.34
C ARG A 9 11.87 11.53 -2.32
N GLU A 10 11.27 12.70 -2.51
CA GLU A 10 10.26 12.84 -3.56
C GLU A 10 10.89 12.66 -4.94
N VAL A 11 10.33 11.74 -5.72
CA VAL A 11 10.69 11.48 -7.10
C VAL A 11 9.62 12.08 -8.01
N GLY A 12 10.05 12.80 -9.03
CA GLY A 12 9.14 13.33 -10.07
C GLY A 12 8.80 12.26 -11.11
N ILE A 13 7.68 12.44 -11.82
CA ILE A 13 7.22 11.49 -12.85
C ILE A 13 8.28 11.28 -13.95
N MET A 14 8.98 12.33 -14.37
CA MET A 14 10.07 12.19 -15.37
C MET A 14 11.23 11.33 -14.87
N GLU A 15 11.53 11.39 -13.58
CA GLU A 15 12.65 10.65 -12.99
C GLU A 15 12.29 9.17 -12.81
N GLU A 16 11.02 8.87 -12.50
CA GLU A 16 10.47 7.51 -12.51
C GLU A 16 10.55 6.87 -13.90
N ILE A 17 10.20 7.62 -14.95
CA ILE A 17 10.31 7.16 -16.35
C ILE A 17 11.78 6.91 -16.73
N ASP A 18 12.69 7.81 -16.38
CA ASP A 18 14.13 7.64 -16.63
C ASP A 18 14.69 6.40 -15.89
N MET A 19 14.20 6.12 -14.68
CA MET A 19 14.56 4.90 -13.95
C MET A 19 14.05 3.63 -14.63
N ALA A 20 12.80 3.61 -15.11
CA ALA A 20 12.25 2.48 -15.85
C ALA A 20 13.03 2.19 -17.14
N LEU A 21 13.39 3.25 -17.90
CA LEU A 21 14.22 3.15 -19.10
C LEU A 21 15.61 2.58 -18.81
N ARG A 22 16.26 3.05 -17.73
CA ARG A 22 17.58 2.51 -17.36
C ARG A 22 17.51 1.06 -16.90
N LEU A 23 16.45 0.69 -16.19
CA LEU A 23 16.21 -0.69 -15.78
C LEU A 23 15.97 -1.59 -17.00
N SER A 24 15.17 -1.14 -17.98
CA SER A 24 14.93 -1.89 -19.21
C SER A 24 16.22 -2.12 -20.01
N ASP A 25 17.07 -1.10 -20.11
CA ASP A 25 18.35 -1.20 -20.82
C ASP A 25 19.30 -2.19 -20.15
N VAL A 26 19.35 -2.20 -18.81
CA VAL A 26 20.21 -3.12 -18.04
C VAL A 26 19.68 -4.55 -18.06
N LEU A 27 18.36 -4.74 -17.98
CA LEU A 27 17.72 -6.05 -17.96
C LEU A 27 17.53 -6.64 -19.37
N GLY A 28 17.68 -5.83 -20.43
CA GLY A 28 17.50 -6.26 -21.82
C GLY A 28 16.04 -6.62 -22.16
N VAL A 29 15.08 -6.09 -21.41
CA VAL A 29 13.63 -6.32 -21.60
C VAL A 29 12.95 -5.04 -22.05
N PRO A 30 11.87 -5.11 -22.83
CA PRO A 30 11.13 -3.92 -23.24
C PRO A 30 10.52 -3.19 -22.04
N VAL A 31 10.47 -1.86 -22.11
CA VAL A 31 9.94 -0.96 -21.07
C VAL A 31 8.52 -1.35 -20.67
N ASP A 32 7.70 -1.81 -21.62
CA ASP A 32 6.30 -2.23 -21.38
C ASP A 32 6.18 -3.43 -20.41
N LEU A 33 7.26 -4.16 -20.18
CA LEU A 33 7.31 -5.28 -19.24
C LEU A 33 7.97 -4.91 -17.91
N VAL A 34 8.40 -3.67 -17.71
CA VAL A 34 9.03 -3.19 -16.48
C VAL A 34 8.11 -2.16 -15.85
N ASP A 35 7.44 -2.56 -14.77
CA ASP A 35 6.65 -1.65 -13.94
C ASP A 35 7.50 -1.19 -12.76
N VAL A 36 7.71 0.12 -12.64
CA VAL A 36 8.50 0.71 -11.55
C VAL A 36 7.52 1.43 -10.63
N VAL A 37 7.50 1.02 -9.37
CA VAL A 37 6.65 1.63 -8.34
C VAL A 37 7.54 2.35 -7.34
N VAL A 38 7.35 3.66 -7.20
CA VAL A 38 8.01 4.44 -6.15
C VAL A 38 7.26 4.29 -4.83
N LEU A 39 7.86 3.58 -3.87
CA LEU A 39 7.27 3.31 -2.55
C LEU A 39 7.08 4.55 -1.68
N ASP A 40 7.83 5.63 -1.94
CA ASP A 40 7.70 6.90 -1.22
C ASP A 40 6.33 7.59 -1.46
N LYS A 41 5.63 7.27 -2.57
CA LYS A 41 4.31 7.82 -2.92
C LYS A 41 3.22 6.76 -3.06
N ALA A 42 3.55 5.49 -2.81
CA ALA A 42 2.61 4.39 -2.99
C ALA A 42 1.52 4.42 -1.90
N ASP A 43 0.32 4.00 -2.28
CA ASP A 43 -0.76 3.77 -1.33
C ASP A 43 -0.36 2.69 -0.30
N LEU A 44 -0.88 2.82 0.92
CA LEU A 44 -0.55 1.93 2.04
C LEU A 44 -0.82 0.46 1.72
N ASP A 45 -1.90 0.14 0.99
CA ASP A 45 -2.21 -1.22 0.55
C ASP A 45 -1.14 -1.81 -0.37
N LEU A 46 -0.64 -1.00 -1.32
CA LEU A 46 0.40 -1.44 -2.27
C LEU A 46 1.74 -1.60 -1.55
N ALA A 47 2.10 -0.63 -0.70
CA ALA A 47 3.30 -0.70 0.12
C ALA A 47 3.27 -1.92 1.06
N PHE A 48 2.13 -2.20 1.71
CA PHE A 48 1.97 -3.36 2.58
C PHE A 48 2.09 -4.68 1.81
N ARG A 49 1.50 -4.77 0.60
CA ARG A 49 1.66 -5.95 -0.25
C ARG A 49 3.12 -6.17 -0.65
N VAL A 50 3.83 -5.11 -1.04
CA VAL A 50 5.25 -5.18 -1.38
C VAL A 50 6.10 -5.60 -0.18
N VAL A 51 5.83 -5.07 1.02
CA VAL A 51 6.55 -5.47 2.23
C VAL A 51 6.27 -6.93 2.62
N ARG A 52 5.05 -7.41 2.40
CA ARG A 52 4.61 -8.77 2.78
C ARG A 52 5.04 -9.85 1.79
N GLU A 53 4.96 -9.58 0.50
CA GLU A 53 5.16 -10.56 -0.59
C GLU A 53 6.43 -10.29 -1.41
N GLY A 54 6.96 -9.06 -1.36
CA GLY A 54 8.10 -8.64 -2.16
C GLY A 54 9.40 -9.30 -1.72
N ILE A 55 10.22 -9.67 -2.70
CA ILE A 55 11.56 -10.21 -2.49
C ILE A 55 12.55 -9.03 -2.56
N PRO A 56 13.31 -8.72 -1.49
CA PRO A 56 14.27 -7.62 -1.52
C PRO A 56 15.43 -7.97 -2.45
N ILE A 57 15.54 -7.25 -3.57
CA ILE A 57 16.60 -7.46 -4.59
C ILE A 57 17.87 -6.68 -4.23
N TYR A 58 17.71 -5.46 -3.69
CA TYR A 58 18.82 -4.58 -3.33
C TYR A 58 18.46 -3.70 -2.14
N SER A 59 19.38 -3.58 -1.19
CA SER A 59 19.27 -2.67 -0.04
C SER A 59 20.59 -1.95 0.15
N ARG A 60 20.60 -0.62 0.00
CA ARG A 60 21.77 0.20 0.31
C ARG A 60 21.87 0.48 1.81
N ASP A 61 20.73 0.62 2.49
CA ASP A 61 20.63 0.94 3.91
C ASP A 61 19.53 0.07 4.54
N GLU A 62 19.96 -0.89 5.36
CA GLU A 62 19.04 -1.77 6.08
C GLU A 62 18.21 -1.03 7.13
N GLU A 63 18.72 0.06 7.72
CA GLU A 63 17.94 0.84 8.68
C GLU A 63 16.82 1.61 8.00
N LEU A 64 17.07 2.13 6.79
CA LEU A 64 16.04 2.79 5.99
C LEU A 64 14.93 1.81 5.65
N ARG A 65 15.31 0.61 5.19
CA ARG A 65 14.38 -0.48 4.90
C ARG A 65 13.57 -0.86 6.14
N ARG A 66 14.23 -1.10 7.28
CA ARG A 66 13.57 -1.51 8.53
C ARG A 66 12.61 -0.46 9.06
N ARG A 67 12.98 0.83 8.96
CA ARG A 67 12.10 1.95 9.33
C ARG A 67 10.89 2.04 8.42
N PHE A 68 11.06 1.78 7.13
CA PHE A 68 9.96 1.75 6.18
C PHE A 68 9.01 0.57 6.45
N GLU A 69 9.54 -0.65 6.57
CA GLU A 69 8.75 -1.85 6.90
C GLU A 69 7.97 -1.67 8.21
N PHE A 70 8.62 -1.13 9.25
CA PHE A 70 7.98 -0.86 10.53
C PHE A 70 6.86 0.18 10.42
N ARG A 71 7.09 1.28 9.68
CA ARG A 71 6.08 2.33 9.46
C ARG A 71 4.85 1.76 8.75
N ILE A 72 5.05 1.04 7.65
CA ILE A 72 3.97 0.44 6.86
C ILE A 72 3.21 -0.60 7.68
N LEU A 73 3.90 -1.40 8.50
CA LEU A 73 3.26 -2.38 9.37
C LEU A 73 2.39 -1.70 10.44
N VAL A 74 2.89 -0.65 11.09
CA VAL A 74 2.14 0.10 12.11
C VAL A 74 0.94 0.79 11.48
N GLU A 75 1.11 1.48 10.34
CA GLU A 75 0.01 2.13 9.63
C GLU A 75 -1.05 1.13 9.18
N ALA A 76 -0.64 -0.06 8.68
CA ALA A 76 -1.57 -1.10 8.28
C ALA A 76 -2.37 -1.66 9.47
N LEU A 77 -1.74 -1.82 10.64
CA LEU A 77 -2.41 -2.23 11.87
C LEU A 77 -3.41 -1.16 12.35
N ASP A 78 -2.99 0.11 12.38
CA ASP A 78 -3.87 1.23 12.74
C ASP A 78 -5.07 1.36 11.79
N MET A 79 -4.85 1.16 10.49
CA MET A 79 -5.91 1.19 9.49
C MET A 79 -6.89 0.02 9.68
N GLY A 80 -6.41 -1.17 10.03
CA GLY A 80 -7.24 -2.32 10.35
C GLY A 80 -8.16 -2.07 11.55
N ASP A 81 -7.60 -1.56 12.65
CA ASP A 81 -8.36 -1.21 13.85
C ASP A 81 -9.42 -0.13 13.56
N LEU A 82 -9.06 0.89 12.76
CA LEU A 82 -10.00 1.93 12.33
C LEU A 82 -11.13 1.33 11.48
N MET A 83 -10.79 0.45 10.54
CA MET A 83 -11.76 -0.17 9.65
C MET A 83 -12.72 -1.09 10.41
N ASP A 84 -12.25 -1.81 11.43
CA ASP A 84 -13.07 -2.62 12.31
C ASP A 84 -14.11 -1.79 13.08
N ILE A 85 -13.74 -0.61 13.56
CA ILE A 85 -14.68 0.34 14.19
C ILE A 85 -15.74 0.80 13.17
N TYR A 86 -15.34 1.15 11.95
CA TYR A 86 -16.25 1.61 10.90
C TYR A 86 -17.22 0.51 10.45
N VAL A 87 -16.73 -0.71 10.21
CA VAL A 87 -17.55 -1.88 9.85
C VAL A 87 -18.51 -2.23 10.98
N SER A 88 -18.04 -2.21 12.23
CA SER A 88 -18.89 -2.44 13.39
C SER A 88 -20.04 -1.43 13.43
N ARG A 89 -19.76 -0.14 13.20
CA ARG A 89 -20.78 0.91 13.19
C ARG A 89 -21.78 0.76 12.04
N LEU A 90 -21.32 0.33 10.85
CA LEU A 90 -22.20 0.02 9.72
C LEU A 90 -23.08 -1.20 10.00
N ARG A 91 -22.55 -2.22 10.69
CA ARG A 91 -23.30 -3.42 11.10
C ARG A 91 -24.38 -3.12 12.14
N TYR A 92 -24.13 -2.17 13.05
CA TYR A 92 -25.13 -1.75 14.05
C TYR A 92 -26.07 -0.63 13.56
N GLY A 93 -25.73 0.09 12.49
CA GLY A 93 -26.57 1.13 11.88
C GLY A 93 -27.70 0.61 10.98
N GLY A 94 -27.65 -0.66 10.57
CA GLY A 94 -28.67 -1.29 9.70
C GLY A 94 -29.88 -1.88 10.42
N ALA A 95 -29.90 -1.90 11.75
CA ALA A 95 -30.93 -2.57 12.56
C ALA A 95 -32.00 -1.61 13.14
N CYS A 96 -32.19 -0.42 12.56
CA CYS A 96 -33.28 0.48 12.95
C CYS A 96 -34.21 0.72 11.75
N GLY A 97 -35.08 -0.25 11.48
CA GLY A 97 -36.04 -0.16 10.38
C GLY A 97 -36.86 -1.42 10.12
N ARG A 98 -37.60 -1.93 11.12
CA ARG A 98 -38.97 -2.49 10.95
C ARG A 98 -39.49 -3.24 12.20
N GLY A 99 -40.74 -2.92 12.57
CA GLY A 99 -41.69 -3.76 13.31
C GLY A 99 -41.55 -3.67 14.84
N GLY A 100 -42.57 -3.32 15.62
CA GLY A 100 -43.99 -3.07 15.39
C GLY A 100 -44.60 -2.83 16.77
N GLY A 101 -45.42 -1.79 16.91
CA GLY A 101 -46.18 -1.61 18.15
C GLY A 101 -47.30 -2.63 18.24
N PRO A 102 -47.66 -3.13 19.43
CA PRO A 102 -49.01 -3.57 19.69
C PRO A 102 -49.82 -2.39 20.24
N ALA A 103 -50.97 -2.19 19.60
CA ALA A 103 -52.05 -1.35 20.05
C ALA A 103 -52.55 -1.77 21.44
N GLY A 104 -53.19 -0.81 22.11
CA GLY A 104 -53.71 -0.97 23.45
C GLY A 104 -54.79 -2.04 23.59
N THR A 105 -54.93 -2.50 24.83
CA THR A 105 -56.18 -2.42 25.61
C THR A 105 -55.80 -2.48 27.08
#